data_AF-G7PJ61-F1
#
_entry.id   AF-G7PJ61-F1
#
_cell.length_a   1.000
_cell.length_b   1.000
_cell.length_c   1.000
_cell.angle_alpha   90.00
_cell.angle_beta   90.00
_cell.angle_gamma   90.00
#
_symmetry.space_group_name_H-M   'P 1'
#
loop_
_entity.id
_entity.type
_entity.pdbx_description
1 polymer ?
#
loop_
_entity_poly.entity_id
_entity_poly.type
_entity_poly.pdbx_seq_one_letter_code
_entity_poly.pdbx_strand_id
1 'polypeptide(L)' 'MESIFHEKQEGSLCAQHCLNNLLQGEYFSPVELSSVAHQLDEEERMRMAEGGVTSEDYCTFLQQPSGNM' A
#
# COMPACT_ATOMS: atom_id res chain seq x y z
N MET A 1 -35.40 -0.52 0.37
CA MET A 1 -34.26 0.41 0.38
C MET A 1 -33.03 -0.44 0.24
N GLU A 2 -32.24 -0.22 -0.81
CA GLU A 2 -30.86 -0.70 -0.82
C GLU A 2 -30.12 0.11 0.25
N SER A 3 -29.54 -0.58 1.23
CA SER A 3 -28.71 0.06 2.26
C SER A 3 -27.39 0.47 1.64
N ILE A 4 -27.03 1.75 1.71
CA ILE A 4 -25.69 2.22 1.34
C ILE A 4 -24.73 1.78 2.44
N PHE A 5 -23.63 1.13 2.05
CA PHE A 5 -22.56 0.79 2.96
C PHE A 5 -21.70 2.02 3.22
N HIS A 6 -21.53 2.37 4.50
CA HIS A 6 -20.63 3.43 4.94
C HIS A 6 -19.83 3.00 6.17
N GLU A 7 -18.53 2.77 5.98
CA GLU A 7 -17.54 2.59 7.02
C GLU A 7 -17.00 3.97 7.44
N LYS A 8 -17.28 4.35 8.69
CA LYS A 8 -16.81 5.61 9.28
C LYS A 8 -15.31 5.52 9.56
N GLN A 9 -14.58 6.56 9.17
CA GLN A 9 -13.15 6.61 9.44
C GLN A 9 -12.86 6.79 10.94
N GLU A 10 -12.00 5.91 11.46
CA GLU A 10 -11.45 5.99 12.81
C GLU A 10 -9.91 6.04 12.72
N GLY A 11 -9.29 7.01 13.39
CA GLY A 11 -7.84 7.23 13.32
C GLY A 11 -7.34 7.59 11.91
N SER A 12 -6.11 7.15 11.59
CA SER A 12 -5.40 7.48 10.34
C SER A 12 -5.50 6.37 9.29
N LEU A 13 -6.64 5.66 9.21
CA LEU A 13 -6.86 4.52 8.30
C LEU A 13 -7.62 4.91 7.02
N CYS A 14 -7.29 6.07 6.45
CA CYS A 14 -8.07 6.63 5.33
C CYS A 14 -8.11 5.72 4.09
N ALA A 15 -7.04 4.99 3.78
CA ALA A 15 -6.99 4.07 2.65
C ALA A 15 -8.01 2.93 2.77
N GLN A 16 -8.11 2.29 3.94
CA GLN A 16 -9.09 1.25 4.22
C GLN A 16 -10.51 1.76 3.98
N HIS A 17 -10.86 2.84 4.67
CA HIS A 17 -12.22 3.36 4.63
C HIS A 17 -12.60 3.90 3.26
N CYS A 18 -11.64 4.49 2.53
CA CYS A 18 -11.86 4.92 1.15
C CYS A 18 -12.23 3.73 0.26
N LEU A 19 -11.44 2.65 0.30
CA LEU A 19 -11.64 1.48 -0.55
C LEU A 19 -12.90 0.69 -0.18
N ASN A 20 -13.15 0.48 1.10
CA ASN A 20 -14.34 -0.23 1.58
C ASN A 20 -15.63 0.54 1.26
N ASN A 21 -15.62 1.87 1.42
CA ASN A 21 -16.74 2.71 1.02
C ASN A 21 -16.96 2.68 -0.50
N LEU A 22 -15.88 2.75 -1.29
CA LEU A 22 -15.96 2.67 -2.76
C LEU A 22 -16.57 1.35 -3.23
N LEU A 23 -16.13 0.23 -2.65
CA LEU A 23 -16.59 -1.11 -3.03
C LEU A 23 -17.90 -1.53 -2.34
N GLN A 24 -18.45 -0.65 -1.49
CA GLN A 24 -19.69 -0.87 -0.74
C GLN A 24 -19.64 -2.15 0.11
N GLY A 25 -18.54 -2.38 0.81
CA GLY A 25 -18.37 -3.49 1.76
C GLY A 25 -17.01 -3.51 2.46
N GLU A 26 -16.83 -4.42 3.42
CA GLU A 26 -15.57 -4.62 4.16
C GLU A 26 -14.63 -5.53 3.36
N TYR A 27 -13.95 -4.97 2.35
CA TYR A 27 -13.05 -5.72 1.47
C TYR A 27 -11.60 -5.71 1.94
N PHE A 28 -11.19 -4.68 2.67
CA PHE A 28 -9.82 -4.46 3.10
C PHE A 28 -9.74 -4.14 4.59
N SER A 29 -8.67 -4.62 5.20
CA SER A 29 -8.23 -4.29 6.56
C SER A 29 -6.86 -3.57 6.55
N PRO A 30 -6.41 -2.97 7.66
CA PRO A 30 -5.10 -2.32 7.72
C PRO A 30 -3.94 -3.27 7.42
N VAL A 31 -4.06 -4.52 7.86
CA VAL A 31 -3.03 -5.56 7.69
C VAL A 31 -2.94 -5.98 6.22
N GLU A 32 -4.08 -6.11 5.54
CA GLU A 32 -4.10 -6.41 4.10
C GLU A 32 -3.49 -5.28 3.29
N LEU A 33 -3.81 -4.02 3.61
CA LEU A 33 -3.21 -2.87 2.92
C LEU A 33 -1.71 -2.76 3.20
N SER A 34 -1.25 -3.06 4.42
CA SER A 34 0.19 -3.15 4.71
C SER A 34 0.88 -4.27 3.92
N SER A 35 0.17 -5.38 3.66
CA SER A 35 0.70 -6.48 2.84
C SER A 35 0.81 -6.07 1.37
N VAL A 36 -0.16 -5.31 0.86
CA VAL A 36 -0.12 -4.72 -0.49
C VAL A 36 1.04 -3.72 -0.60
N ALA A 37 1.23 -2.86 0.39
CA ALA A 37 2.36 -1.92 0.43
C ALA A 37 3.71 -2.64 0.33
N HIS A 38 3.90 -3.71 1.12
CA HIS A 38 5.12 -4.52 1.06
C HIS A 38 5.33 -5.24 -0.27
N GLN A 39 4.27 -5.68 -0.93
CA GLN A 39 4.38 -6.27 -2.27
C GLN A 39 4.86 -5.23 -3.28
N LEU A 40 4.32 -4.01 -3.22
CA LEU A 40 4.77 -2.91 -4.08
C LEU A 40 6.23 -2.54 -3.83
N ASP A 41 6.67 -2.50 -2.56
CA ASP A 41 8.08 -2.25 -2.23
C ASP A 41 9.03 -3.27 -2.89
N GLU A 42 8.63 -4.55 -2.87
CA GLU A 42 9.43 -5.63 -3.44
C GLU A 42 9.43 -5.57 -4.97
N GLU A 43 8.30 -5.23 -5.59
CA GLU A 43 8.21 -4.99 -7.04
C GLU A 43 9.09 -3.80 -7.47
N GLU A 44 9.05 -2.68 -6.74
CA GLU A 44 9.91 -1.53 -6.97
C GLU A 44 11.39 -1.89 -6.80
N ARG A 45 11.74 -2.67 -5.78
CA ARG A 45 13.10 -3.17 -5.56
C ARG A 45 13.59 -4.02 -6.74
N MET A 46 12.75 -4.93 -7.25
CA MET A 46 13.09 -5.75 -8.41
C MET A 46 13.30 -4.89 -9.65
N ARG A 47 12.45 -3.87 -9.88
CA ARG A 47 12.60 -2.93 -10.99
C ARG A 47 13.89 -2.11 -10.88
N MET A 48 14.22 -1.61 -9.71
CA MET A 48 15.46 -0.86 -9.49
C MET A 48 16.71 -1.75 -9.70
N ALA A 49 16.63 -3.04 -9.37
CA ALA A 49 17.72 -3.99 -9.61
C ALA A 49 18.02 -4.21 -11.10
N GLU A 50 17.06 -3.96 -12.01
CA GLU A 50 17.28 -4.01 -13.47
C GLU A 50 18.34 -2.98 -13.92
N GLY A 51 18.48 -1.86 -13.20
CA GLY A 51 19.52 -0.84 -13.41
C GLY A 51 20.90 -1.21 -12.86
N GLY A 52 21.03 -2.38 -12.22
CA GLY A 52 22.25 -2.88 -11.61
C GLY A 52 22.24 -2.76 -10.09
N VAL A 53 22.39 -3.89 -9.41
CA VAL A 53 22.36 -3.99 -7.94
C VAL A 53 23.55 -3.35 -7.21
N THR A 54 24.61 -2.98 -7.94
CA THR A 54 25.76 -2.26 -7.40
C THR A 54 25.72 -0.77 -7.71
N SER A 55 24.66 -0.28 -8.37
CA SER A 55 24.50 1.14 -8.64
C SER A 55 24.28 1.92 -7.33
N GLU A 56 24.73 3.17 -7.32
CA GLU A 56 24.49 4.09 -6.19
C GLU A 56 22.98 4.25 -5.96
N ASP A 57 22.21 4.42 -7.04
CA ASP A 57 20.76 4.56 -7.00
C ASP A 57 20.05 3.37 -6.31
N TYR A 58 20.45 2.14 -6.62
CA TYR A 58 19.90 0.95 -5.98
C TYR A 58 20.28 0.89 -4.48
N CYS A 59 21.52 1.23 -4.15
CA CYS A 59 21.96 1.25 -2.75
C CYS A 59 21.22 2.32 -1.94
N THR A 60 21.00 3.50 -2.52
CA THR A 60 20.21 4.59 -1.91
C THR A 60 18.75 4.19 -1.74
N PHE A 61 18.15 3.56 -2.76
CA PHE A 61 16.78 3.05 -2.69
C PHE A 61 16.60 2.08 -1.52
N LEU A 62 17.53 1.13 -1.32
CA LEU A 62 17.46 0.16 -0.21
C LEU A 62 17.56 0.77 1.19
N GLN A 63 18.10 1.99 1.33
CA GLN A 63 18.22 2.67 2.62
C GLN A 63 16.98 3.50 2.96
N GLN A 64 16.12 3.78 1.98
CA GLN A 64 14.92 4.57 2.19
C GLN A 64 13.83 3.71 2.85
N PRO A 65 13.02 4.28 3.76
CA PRO A 65 11.81 3.62 4.22
C PRO A 65 10.82 3.48 3.06
N SER A 66 9.94 2.49 3.13
CA SER A 66 8.83 2.35 2.19
C SER A 66 8.01 3.63 2.13
N GLY A 67 7.70 4.08 0.90
CA GLY A 67 6.76 5.17 0.63
C GLY A 67 5.31 4.68 0.45
N ASN A 68 5.09 3.36 0.50
CA ASN A 68 3.79 2.74 0.25
C ASN A 68 2.97 2.53 1.55
N MET A 69 3.52 2.89 2.71
CA MET A 69 2.89 2.76 4.04
C MET A 69 2.42 4.10 4.61
#